data_AF-E9J9J2-F1
#
_entry.id   AF-E9J9J2-F1
#
_cell.length_a   1.000
_cell.length_b   1.000
_cell.length_c   1.000
_cell.angle_alpha   90.00
_cell.angle_beta   90.00
_cell.angle_gamma   90.00
#
_symmetry.space_group_name_H-M   'P 1'
#
loop_
_entity.id
_entity.type
_entity.pdbx_description
1 polymer ?
#
loop_
_entity_poly.entity_id
_entity_poly.type
_entity_poly.pdbx_seq_one_letter_code
_entity_poly.pdbx_strand_id
1 'polypeptide(L)' 'PTWLIRSESEWPNEFEQLAEIPELKKNICLMSVHTDLDIFGKYSSYSKLLRVIAYCLRFRPNNKYSGTLCAEEI' A
#
# COMPACT_ATOMS: atom_id res chain seq x y z
N PRO A 1 16.04 18.58 -4.11
CA PRO A 1 15.78 19.28 -5.39
C PRO A 1 14.99 20.55 -5.12
N THR A 2 15.12 21.59 -5.95
CA THR A 2 14.42 22.87 -5.72
C THR A 2 12.90 22.72 -5.72
N TRP A 3 12.36 21.84 -6.57
CA TRP A 3 10.92 21.53 -6.64
C TRP A 3 10.37 20.89 -5.35
N LEU A 4 11.18 20.15 -4.58
CA LEU A 4 10.73 19.46 -3.37
C LEU A 4 10.45 20.42 -2.21
N ILE A 5 11.05 21.62 -2.24
CA ILE A 5 10.87 22.67 -1.22
C ILE A 5 9.65 23.54 -1.56
N ARG A 6 9.04 23.34 -2.74
CA ARG A 6 7.96 24.16 -3.28
C ARG A 6 6.60 23.46 -3.13
N SER A 7 5.55 24.15 -3.58
CA SER A 7 4.19 23.65 -3.53
C SER A 7 4.04 22.32 -4.29
N GLU A 8 3.12 21.46 -3.85
CA GLU A 8 2.86 20.16 -4.50
C GLU A 8 2.43 20.31 -5.97
N SER A 9 1.82 21.45 -6.33
CA SER A 9 1.51 21.82 -7.71
C SER A 9 2.74 21.99 -8.61
N GLU A 10 3.93 22.18 -8.05
CA GLU A 10 5.19 22.27 -8.78
C GLU A 10 5.94 20.93 -8.83
N TRP A 11 5.37 19.87 -8.26
CA TRP A 11 5.99 18.56 -8.31
C TRP A 11 5.88 17.99 -9.73
N PRO A 12 6.90 17.26 -10.19
CA PRO A 12 6.85 16.58 -11.48
C PRO A 12 5.71 15.54 -11.45
N ASN A 13 4.68 15.78 -12.26
CA ASN A 13 3.43 15.02 -12.24
C ASN A 13 3.51 13.70 -13.02
N GLU A 14 4.57 13.55 -13.82
CA GLU A 14 4.84 12.34 -14.57
C GLU A 14 6.22 11.83 -14.17
N PHE A 15 6.26 10.56 -13.77
CA PHE A 15 7.50 9.80 -13.79
C PHE A 15 7.91 9.75 -15.26
N GLU A 16 8.74 10.70 -15.69
CA GLU A 16 9.35 10.66 -17.01
C GLU A 16 9.86 9.25 -17.22
N GLN A 17 9.39 8.62 -18.30
CA GLN A 17 9.75 7.26 -18.65
C GLN A 17 11.27 7.18 -18.63
N LEU A 18 11.80 6.53 -17.60
CA LEU A 18 13.23 6.47 -17.38
C LEU A 18 13.82 5.90 -18.66
N ALA A 19 14.64 6.70 -19.36
CA ALA A 19 15.23 6.31 -20.63
C ALA A 19 15.76 4.89 -20.48
N GLU A 20 15.45 3.99 -21.43
CA GLU A 20 15.85 2.58 -21.32
C GLU A 20 17.38 2.50 -21.33
N ILE A 21 17.98 2.52 -20.13
CA ILE A 21 19.40 2.29 -19.91
C ILE A 21 19.57 0.77 -19.90
N PRO A 22 20.36 0.19 -20.82
CA PRO A 22 20.48 -1.27 -20.98
C PRO A 22 20.89 -2.01 -19.69
N GLU A 23 21.62 -1.31 -18.80
CA GLU A 23 22.16 -1.85 -17.55
C GLU A 23 21.23 -1.65 -16.34
N LEU A 24 20.17 -0.85 -16.47
CA LEU A 24 19.29 -0.54 -15.35
C LEU A 24 18.14 -1.54 -15.25
N LYS A 25 18.12 -2.30 -14.17
CA LYS A 25 16.97 -3.12 -13.81
C LYS A 25 15.77 -2.19 -13.54
N LYS A 26 14.69 -2.33 -14.32
CA LYS A 26 13.45 -1.56 -14.15
C LYS A 26 12.99 -1.66 -12.69
N ASN A 27 13.09 -0.54 -11.96
CA ASN A 27 12.53 -0.44 -10.61
C ASN A 27 11.03 -0.20 -10.76
N ILE A 28 10.22 -1.19 -10.42
CA ILE A 28 8.76 -1.06 -10.43
C ILE A 28 8.38 -0.34 -9.14
N CYS A 29 8.01 0.95 -9.25
CA CYS A 29 7.36 1.66 -8.16
C CYS A 29 5.88 1.26 -8.14
N LEU A 30 5.47 0.46 -7.15
CA LEU A 30 4.06 0.15 -6.93
C LEU A 30 3.39 1.33 -6.22
N MET A 31 2.81 2.23 -7.00
CA MET A 31 1.94 3.28 -6.48
C MET A 31 0.54 2.70 -6.24
N SER A 32 0.18 2.44 -4.97
CA SER A 32 -1.20 2.07 -4.63
C SER A 32 -2.05 3.32 -4.52
N VAL A 33 -2.72 3.70 -5.62
CA VAL A 33 -3.78 4.70 -5.58
C VAL A 33 -5.02 4.02 -4.97
N HIS A 34 -5.13 4.04 -3.64
CA HIS A 34 -6.31 3.54 -2.94
C HIS A 34 -7.48 4.51 -3.09
N THR A 35 -8.16 4.44 -4.23
CA THR A 35 -9.45 5.12 -4.45
C THR A 35 -10.65 4.20 -4.23
N ASP A 36 -10.42 2.88 -4.25
CA ASP A 36 -11.49 1.90 -4.18
C ASP A 36 -11.67 1.37 -2.73
N LEU A 37 -12.73 1.84 -2.08
CA LEU A 37 -13.21 1.41 -0.77
C LEU A 37 -14.26 0.28 -0.88
N ASP A 38 -14.50 -0.27 -2.08
CA ASP A 38 -15.53 -1.31 -2.31
C ASP A 38 -15.29 -2.58 -1.48
N ILE A 39 -14.07 -2.78 -0.99
CA ILE A 39 -13.79 -3.87 -0.05
C ILE A 39 -14.68 -3.82 1.19
N PHE A 40 -15.05 -2.63 1.68
CA PHE A 40 -15.96 -2.48 2.82
C PHE A 40 -17.38 -2.93 2.48
N GLY A 41 -17.82 -2.77 1.23
CA GLY A 41 -19.14 -3.19 0.74
C GLY A 41 -19.25 -4.70 0.42
N LYS A 42 -18.12 -5.39 0.20
CA LYS A 42 -18.08 -6.83 -0.12
C LYS A 42 -18.37 -7.74 1.08
N TYR A 43 -18.36 -7.20 2.30
CA TYR A 43 -18.64 -7.97 3.52
C TYR A 43 -19.93 -7.50 4.17
N SER A 44 -20.86 -8.43 4.38
CA SER A 44 -22.11 -8.20 5.12
C SER A 44 -21.92 -8.12 6.63
N SER A 45 -20.69 -8.29 7.13
CA SER A 45 -20.37 -8.32 8.55
C SER A 45 -19.03 -7.63 8.81
N TYR A 46 -19.08 -6.59 9.64
CA TYR A 46 -17.89 -5.86 10.08
C TYR A 46 -16.90 -6.76 10.82
N SER A 47 -17.38 -7.65 11.70
CA SER A 47 -16.51 -8.59 12.41
C SER A 47 -15.83 -9.59 11.46
N LYS A 48 -16.48 -9.97 10.36
CA LYS A 48 -15.85 -10.79 9.31
C LYS A 48 -14.74 -10.02 8.59
N LEU A 49 -14.99 -8.75 8.23
CA LEU A 49 -13.97 -7.89 7.61
C LEU A 49 -12.74 -7.74 8.51
N LEU A 50 -12.95 -7.43 9.79
CA LEU A 50 -11.88 -7.28 10.77
C LEU A 50 -10.98 -8.53 10.86
N ARG A 51 -11.58 -9.72 10.87
CA ARG A 51 -10.80 -10.98 10.88
C ARG A 51 -9.96 -11.15 9.62
N VAL A 52 -10.52 -10.82 8.45
CA VAL A 52 -9.78 -10.89 7.18
C VAL A 52 -8.58 -9.94 7.22
N ILE A 53 -8.78 -8.70 7.65
CA ILE A 53 -7.70 -7.70 7.77
C ILE A 53 -6.60 -8.20 8.73
N ALA A 54 -6.98 -8.70 9.91
CA ALA A 54 -6.03 -9.25 10.88
C ALA A 54 -5.20 -10.42 10.29
N TYR A 55 -5.83 -11.32 9.53
CA TYR A 55 -5.11 -12.38 8.82
C TYR A 55 -4.15 -11.84 7.77
N CYS A 56 -4.54 -10.85 6.97
CA CYS A 56 -3.64 -10.19 6.01
C CYS A 56 -2.41 -9.58 6.72
N LEU A 57 -2.61 -8.97 7.89
CA LEU A 57 -1.53 -8.39 8.69
C LEU A 57 -0.61 -9.45 9.30
N ARG A 58 -1.09 -10.67 9.56
CA ARG A 58 -0.24 -11.82 9.99
C ARG A 58 0.77 -12.27 8.95
N PHE A 59 0.44 -12.15 7.67
CA PHE A 59 1.38 -12.50 6.61
C PHE A 59 2.52 -11.48 6.43
N ARG A 60 2.52 -10.36 7.18
CA ARG A 60 3.63 -9.41 7.12
C ARG A 60 4.91 -10.01 7.72
N PRO A 61 6.09 -9.77 7.11
CA PRO A 61 7.35 -10.38 7.55
C PRO A 61 7.75 -10.09 9.01
N ASN A 62 7.28 -8.99 9.58
CA ASN A 62 7.63 -8.55 10.94
C ASN A 62 6.53 -8.83 11.97
N ASN A 63 5.58 -9.72 11.66
CA ASN A 63 4.52 -10.08 12.58
C ASN A 63 5.03 -11.03 13.68
N LYS A 64 4.62 -10.79 14.93
CA LYS A 64 5.01 -11.59 16.11
C LYS A 64 3.86 -12.40 16.70
N TYR A 65 2.66 -12.30 16.14
CA TYR A 65 1.46 -12.97 16.59
C TYR A 65 1.36 -14.37 15.98
N SER A 66 1.17 -15.37 16.84
CA SER A 66 0.98 -16.78 16.42
C SER A 66 -0.19 -17.47 17.12
N GLY A 67 -0.87 -16.77 18.05
CA GLY A 67 -2.01 -17.29 18.82
C GLY A 67 -3.36 -17.11 18.13
N THR A 68 -4.45 -17.23 18.89
CA THR A 68 -5.81 -16.89 18.41
C THR A 68 -5.86 -15.43 17.96
N LEU A 69 -6.72 -15.12 16.98
CA LEU A 69 -6.94 -13.73 16.54
C LEU A 69 -7.35 -12.85 17.72
N CYS A 70 -6.66 -11.72 17.90
CA CYS A 70 -6.93 -10.76 18.96
C CYS A 70 -7.17 -9.34 18.42
N ALA A 71 -7.83 -8.50 19.21
CA ALA A 71 -8.24 -7.16 18.77
C ALA A 71 -7.05 -6.21 18.52
N GLU A 72 -5.90 -6.48 19.14
CA GLU A 72 -4.66 -5.72 19.00
C GLU A 72 -3.95 -5.94 17.65
N GLU A 73 -4.46 -6.87 16.84
CA GLU A 73 -3.93 -7.15 15.49
C GLU A 73 -4.57 -6.29 14.39
N ILE A 74 -5.53 -5.42 14.74
CA ILE A 74 -6.30 -4.57 13.82
C ILE A 74 -5.95 -3.11 14.01
#